data_AF-A0A1I8CIM1-F1
#
_entry.id   AF-A0A1I8CIM1-F1
#
_cell.length_a   1.000
_cell.length_b   1.000
_cell.length_c   1.000
_cell.angle_alpha   90.00
_cell.angle_beta   90.00
_cell.angle_gamma   90.00
#
_symmetry.space_group_name_H-M   'P 1'
#
loop_
_entity.id
_entity.type
_entity.pdbx_description
1 polymer ?
#
loop_
_entity_poly.entity_id
_entity_poly.type
_entity_poly.pdbx_seq_one_letter_code
_entity_poly.pdbx_strand_id
1 'polypeptide(L)'
;MPTKDSTAPTFQKKDDSRKVVIRSVKNTAIYKQEFEIEFLGQTKAWYERHSAQLLEVADVPEYLMKAEGWMTAEIDRCDRLMDKSTLDPLQLCLNQSLITDHLDIFRAQFEGLLANDKKDDLRRLYTLSLGTPDAELHFTTDLKKYISTYGVEKINGIADDAKDDPKMYLTSIIQIYNQFTSVVQTSFKNDKAYVEALDKAFQEIINANDRHGKKTHELVAKYADTILKKTNRIGDSCELDDNIESVKELNLEAIIVRIMKARKEMRHQQLVSDVVGVVKKRFKPEISHIKRSIDVLIEKGYIKRDANERDLYKYLA
;
A
#
# COMPACT_ATOMS: atom_id res chain seq x y z
N MET A 1 -41.47 -3.66 1.03
CA MET A 1 -41.88 -2.25 1.24
C MET A 1 -40.67 -1.50 1.77
N PRO A 2 -40.14 -0.48 1.06
CA PRO A 2 -38.95 0.22 1.50
C PRO A 2 -39.33 1.39 2.41
N THR A 3 -38.89 1.34 3.67
CA THR A 3 -39.00 2.42 4.65
C THR A 3 -37.88 3.42 4.41
N LYS A 4 -38.23 4.55 3.78
CA LYS A 4 -37.41 5.77 3.77
C LYS A 4 -37.53 6.43 5.13
N ASP A 5 -36.48 6.34 5.94
CA ASP A 5 -36.21 7.29 7.02
C ASP A 5 -34.69 7.32 7.24
N SER A 6 -34.01 8.01 6.32
CA SER A 6 -32.60 8.34 6.38
C SER A 6 -32.47 9.81 6.04
N THR A 7 -32.74 10.67 7.02
CA THR A 7 -32.40 12.09 6.95
C THR A 7 -32.07 12.57 8.36
N ALA A 8 -30.85 13.07 8.52
CA ALA A 8 -30.44 13.91 9.64
C ALA A 8 -31.45 15.06 9.83
N PRO A 9 -31.57 15.64 11.04
CA PRO A 9 -32.55 16.68 11.31
C PRO A 9 -32.33 17.85 10.35
N THR A 10 -33.31 18.03 9.47
CA THR A 10 -33.36 19.18 8.56
C THR A 10 -33.77 20.38 9.41
N PHE A 11 -32.89 21.37 9.52
CA PHE A 11 -33.22 22.66 10.13
C PHE A 11 -34.41 23.26 9.35
N GLN A 12 -35.58 23.30 9.99
CA GLN A 12 -36.73 24.01 9.44
C GLN A 12 -36.36 25.50 9.31
N LYS A 13 -36.47 26.02 8.09
CA LYS A 13 -36.36 27.44 7.78
C LYS A 13 -37.33 28.22 8.66
N LYS A 14 -36.82 28.81 9.74
CA LYS A 14 -37.41 30.00 10.34
C LYS A 14 -36.45 31.15 10.10
N ASP A 15 -36.98 32.11 9.34
CA ASP A 15 -36.46 33.45 9.13
C ASP A 15 -35.33 33.61 8.10
N ASP A 16 -35.70 34.19 6.95
CA ASP A 16 -34.86 34.52 5.78
C ASP A 16 -33.93 35.73 6.05
N SER A 17 -33.71 36.06 7.32
CA SER A 17 -32.98 37.24 7.78
C SER A 17 -31.49 36.99 8.05
N ARG A 18 -30.99 35.75 7.93
CA ARG A 18 -29.59 35.39 8.23
C ARG A 18 -28.64 35.38 7.03
N LYS A 19 -29.13 35.61 5.81
CA LYS A 19 -28.32 35.54 4.58
C LYS A 19 -27.38 36.74 4.32
N VAL A 20 -27.41 37.79 5.15
CA VAL A 20 -26.73 39.06 4.82
C VAL A 20 -25.52 39.39 5.72
N VAL A 21 -25.18 38.62 6.75
CA VAL A 21 -24.16 39.07 7.73
C VAL A 21 -22.82 38.31 7.71
N ILE A 22 -22.61 37.32 6.83
CA ILE A 22 -21.32 36.59 6.78
C ILE A 22 -20.45 37.07 5.61
N ARG A 23 -20.30 38.38 5.43
CA ARG A 23 -19.21 38.96 4.63
C ARG A 23 -18.78 40.31 5.19
N SER A 24 -17.99 40.29 6.26
CA SER A 24 -16.94 41.28 6.51
C SER A 24 -16.04 40.79 7.66
N VAL A 25 -14.80 40.46 7.32
CA VAL A 25 -13.75 40.02 8.25
C VAL A 25 -13.48 41.12 9.29
N LYS A 26 -13.75 40.84 10.58
CA LYS A 26 -13.01 41.37 11.76
C LYS A 26 -13.49 40.89 13.14
N ASN A 27 -14.20 39.77 13.24
CA ASN A 27 -14.64 39.26 14.56
C ASN A 27 -14.55 37.75 14.67
N THR A 28 -13.42 37.17 14.25
CA THR A 28 -13.10 35.75 14.49
C THR A 28 -13.27 35.39 15.97
N ALA A 29 -12.94 36.30 16.90
CA ALA A 29 -13.18 36.10 18.33
C ALA A 29 -14.67 35.92 18.70
N ILE A 30 -15.56 36.75 18.13
CA ILE A 30 -17.01 36.63 18.38
C ILE A 30 -17.58 35.39 17.71
N TYR A 31 -17.14 35.06 16.48
CA TYR A 31 -17.52 33.81 15.82
C TYR A 31 -17.14 32.59 16.68
N LYS A 32 -15.93 32.58 17.25
CA LYS A 32 -15.48 31.50 18.13
C LYS A 32 -16.32 31.41 19.41
N GLN A 33 -16.57 32.55 20.06
CA GLN A 33 -17.28 32.59 21.34
C GLN A 33 -18.79 32.32 21.22
N GLU A 34 -19.46 32.86 20.21
CA GLU A 34 -20.93 32.83 20.10
C GLU A 34 -21.45 31.68 19.23
N PHE A 35 -20.64 31.17 18.28
CA PHE A 35 -21.08 30.15 17.33
C PHE A 35 -20.27 28.86 17.42
N GLU A 36 -18.93 28.92 17.30
CA GLU A 36 -18.09 27.72 17.18
C GLU A 36 -18.21 26.81 18.40
N ILE A 37 -18.16 27.36 19.62
CA ILE A 37 -18.25 26.57 20.86
C ILE A 37 -19.60 25.86 20.98
N GLU A 38 -20.70 26.57 20.77
CA GLU A 38 -22.05 26.01 20.88
C GLU A 38 -22.32 24.98 19.77
N PHE A 39 -21.87 25.27 18.55
CA PHE A 39 -21.96 24.36 17.41
C PHE A 39 -21.21 23.05 17.67
N LEU A 40 -19.95 23.13 18.13
CA LEU A 40 -19.16 21.94 18.45
C LEU A 40 -19.76 21.16 19.61
N GLY A 41 -20.28 21.83 20.63
CA GLY A 41 -20.96 21.20 21.77
C GLY A 41 -22.20 20.41 21.35
N GLN A 42 -23.08 21.01 20.55
CA GLN A 42 -24.26 20.33 20.01
C GLN A 42 -23.90 19.18 19.08
N THR A 43 -22.89 19.39 18.23
CA THR A 43 -22.40 18.35 17.29
C THR A 43 -21.84 17.16 18.06
N LYS A 44 -21.02 17.40 19.09
CA LYS A 44 -20.50 16.37 19.98
C LYS A 44 -21.62 15.56 20.63
N ALA A 45 -22.55 16.23 21.30
CA ALA A 45 -23.64 15.56 22.02
C ALA A 45 -24.56 14.76 21.07
N TRP A 46 -24.75 15.24 19.84
CA TRP A 46 -25.51 14.52 18.83
C TRP A 46 -24.78 13.24 18.39
N TYR A 47 -23.50 13.34 18.04
CA TYR A 47 -22.73 12.19 17.58
C TYR A 47 -22.51 11.17 18.69
N GLU A 48 -22.21 11.56 19.93
CA GLU A 48 -22.09 10.63 21.07
C GLU A 48 -23.35 9.78 21.25
N ARG A 49 -24.52 10.43 21.21
CA ARG A 49 -25.80 9.75 21.34
C ARG A 49 -26.09 8.86 20.14
N HIS A 50 -25.84 9.36 18.93
CA HIS A 50 -26.16 8.64 17.70
C HIS A 50 -25.23 7.46 17.47
N SER A 51 -23.94 7.59 17.79
CA SER A 51 -22.98 6.49 17.73
C SER A 51 -23.34 5.38 18.69
N ALA A 52 -23.71 5.72 19.94
CA ALA A 52 -24.12 4.72 20.93
C ALA A 52 -25.38 3.96 20.49
N GLN A 53 -26.39 4.67 19.98
CA GLN A 53 -27.61 4.06 19.45
C GLN A 53 -27.34 3.14 18.26
N LEU A 54 -26.42 3.52 17.36
CA LEU A 54 -26.11 2.71 16.20
C LEU A 54 -25.33 1.45 16.58
N LEU A 55 -24.42 1.53 17.55
CA LEU A 55 -23.63 0.39 18.02
C LEU A 55 -24.47 -0.66 18.79
N GLU A 56 -25.64 -0.29 19.30
CA GLU A 56 -26.59 -1.26 19.87
C GLU A 56 -27.29 -2.14 18.81
N VAL A 57 -27.40 -1.64 17.57
CA VAL A 57 -28.24 -2.26 16.52
C VAL A 57 -27.41 -2.81 15.36
N ALA A 58 -26.26 -2.20 15.05
CA ALA A 58 -25.46 -2.50 13.86
C ALA A 58 -24.10 -3.12 14.19
N ASP A 59 -23.57 -3.92 13.26
CA ASP A 59 -22.22 -4.49 13.36
C ASP A 59 -21.14 -3.41 13.14
N VAL A 60 -19.93 -3.64 13.68
CA VAL A 60 -18.82 -2.67 13.56
C VAL A 60 -18.46 -2.33 12.11
N PRO A 61 -18.42 -3.25 11.14
CA PRO A 61 -18.20 -2.88 9.74
C PRO A 61 -19.22 -1.88 9.19
N GLU A 62 -20.51 -2.06 9.53
CA GLU A 62 -21.57 -1.14 9.10
C GLU A 62 -21.43 0.22 9.78
N TYR A 63 -21.09 0.21 11.07
CA TYR A 63 -20.78 1.42 11.83
C TYR A 63 -19.61 2.20 11.21
N LEU A 64 -18.47 1.54 10.93
CA LEU A 64 -17.27 2.19 10.39
C LEU A 64 -17.54 2.84 9.02
N MET A 65 -18.32 2.17 8.16
CA MET A 65 -18.72 2.72 6.87
C MET A 65 -19.61 3.97 7.03
N LYS A 66 -20.55 3.96 7.99
CA LYS A 66 -21.39 5.12 8.30
C LYS A 66 -20.58 6.26 8.93
N ALA A 67 -19.66 5.96 9.85
CA ALA A 67 -18.78 6.92 10.49
C ALA A 67 -17.88 7.67 9.48
N GLU A 68 -17.28 6.95 8.53
CA GLU A 68 -16.52 7.54 7.41
C GLU A 68 -17.38 8.49 6.58
N GLY A 69 -18.61 8.09 6.27
CA GLY A 69 -19.58 8.92 5.55
C GLY A 69 -19.96 10.19 6.33
N TRP A 70 -20.21 10.06 7.64
CA TRP A 70 -20.53 11.20 8.51
C TRP A 70 -19.37 12.18 8.62
N MET A 71 -18.15 11.70 8.85
CA MET A 71 -16.96 12.57 8.90
C MET A 71 -16.77 13.34 7.59
N THR A 72 -16.89 12.65 6.45
CA THR A 72 -16.76 13.28 5.12
C THR A 72 -17.84 14.34 4.90
N ALA A 73 -19.10 14.02 5.20
CA ALA A 73 -20.22 14.95 5.05
C ALA A 73 -20.08 16.17 5.97
N GLU A 74 -19.57 15.97 7.18
CA GLU A 74 -19.42 17.03 8.18
C GLU A 74 -18.24 17.95 7.87
N ILE A 75 -17.14 17.41 7.34
CA ILE A 75 -16.01 18.18 6.81
C ILE A 75 -16.46 19.03 5.60
N ASP A 76 -17.20 18.44 4.65
CA ASP A 76 -17.74 19.13 3.48
C ASP A 76 -18.81 20.19 3.87
N ARG A 77 -19.54 19.96 4.95
CA ARG A 77 -20.44 20.97 5.55
C ARG A 77 -19.65 22.14 6.13
N CYS A 78 -18.57 21.86 6.86
CA CYS A 78 -17.70 22.85 7.44
C CYS A 78 -17.04 23.73 6.37
N ASP A 79 -16.46 23.12 5.34
CA ASP A 79 -15.75 23.86 4.28
C ASP A 79 -16.68 24.80 3.49
N ARG A 80 -17.96 24.40 3.31
CA ARG A 80 -18.94 25.23 2.57
C ARG A 80 -19.61 26.32 3.41
N LEU A 81 -19.82 26.09 4.70
CA LEU A 81 -20.70 26.92 5.53
C LEU A 81 -19.98 27.68 6.65
N MET A 82 -18.78 27.26 7.05
CA MET A 82 -18.10 27.72 8.27
C MET A 82 -16.74 28.36 7.96
N ASP A 83 -16.17 29.03 8.96
CA ASP A 83 -14.80 29.55 8.86
C ASP A 83 -13.78 28.41 8.89
N LYS A 84 -12.66 28.59 8.18
CA LYS A 84 -11.59 27.59 8.11
C LYS A 84 -11.00 27.26 9.48
N SER A 85 -11.11 28.16 10.47
CA SER A 85 -10.64 27.88 11.83
C SER A 85 -11.41 26.78 12.55
N THR A 86 -12.61 26.43 12.09
CA THR A 86 -13.49 25.42 12.71
C THR A 86 -13.19 24.00 12.25
N LEU A 87 -12.41 23.83 11.18
CA LEU A 87 -12.15 22.51 10.61
C LEU A 87 -11.36 21.60 11.55
N ASP A 88 -10.25 22.08 12.11
CA ASP A 88 -9.43 21.25 13.02
C ASP A 88 -10.16 20.90 14.33
N PRO A 89 -10.84 21.84 15.03
CA PRO A 89 -11.63 21.51 16.22
C PRO A 89 -12.77 20.54 15.95
N LEU A 90 -13.43 20.65 14.79
CA LEU A 90 -14.51 19.76 14.38
C LEU A 90 -13.99 18.34 14.11
N GLN A 91 -12.89 18.19 13.38
CA GLN A 91 -12.28 16.89 13.13
C GLN A 91 -11.87 16.20 14.45
N LEU A 92 -11.28 16.95 15.38
CA LEU A 92 -10.90 16.42 16.69
C LEU A 92 -12.13 16.00 17.50
N CYS A 93 -13.20 16.80 17.48
CA CYS A 93 -14.47 16.47 18.12
C CYS A 93 -15.09 15.18 17.56
N LEU A 94 -15.15 15.06 16.23
CA LEU A 94 -15.71 13.90 15.55
C LEU A 94 -14.88 12.65 15.85
N ASN A 95 -13.56 12.73 15.73
CA ASN A 95 -12.65 11.62 16.05
C ASN A 95 -12.84 11.15 17.49
N GLN A 96 -13.00 12.08 18.44
CA GLN A 96 -13.25 11.72 19.83
C GLN A 96 -14.60 10.99 19.99
N SER A 97 -15.69 11.60 19.54
CA SER A 97 -17.05 11.07 19.73
C SER A 97 -17.35 9.78 18.95
N LEU A 98 -16.76 9.61 17.76
CA LEU A 98 -17.05 8.50 16.86
C LEU A 98 -16.06 7.35 17.01
N ILE A 99 -14.81 7.64 17.37
CA ILE A 99 -13.72 6.66 17.39
C ILE A 99 -13.21 6.44 18.81
N THR A 100 -12.65 7.47 19.45
CA THR A 100 -11.96 7.35 20.75
C THR A 100 -12.86 6.77 21.83
N ASP A 101 -14.11 7.23 21.92
CA ASP A 101 -15.05 6.79 22.96
C ASP A 101 -15.51 5.32 22.78
N HIS A 102 -15.38 4.76 21.58
CA HIS A 102 -15.84 3.41 21.24
C HIS A 102 -14.70 2.42 20.95
N LEU A 103 -13.45 2.79 21.28
CA LEU A 103 -12.27 1.96 20.97
C LEU A 103 -12.37 0.55 21.55
N ASP A 104 -12.91 0.38 22.76
CA ASP A 104 -13.05 -0.93 23.41
C ASP A 104 -13.92 -1.89 22.59
N ILE A 105 -14.98 -1.38 21.95
CA ILE A 105 -15.87 -2.18 21.09
C ILE A 105 -15.12 -2.60 19.83
N PHE A 106 -14.34 -1.70 19.22
CA PHE A 106 -13.54 -2.04 18.04
C PHE A 106 -12.47 -3.07 18.37
N ARG A 107 -11.83 -2.99 19.55
CA ARG A 107 -10.85 -3.97 20.01
C ARG A 107 -11.47 -5.36 20.15
N ALA A 108 -12.65 -5.46 20.76
CA ALA A 108 -13.37 -6.73 20.89
C ALA A 108 -13.69 -7.38 19.54
N GLN A 109 -14.00 -6.59 18.51
CA GLN A 109 -14.29 -7.09 17.17
C GLN A 109 -13.05 -7.22 16.26
N PHE A 110 -11.92 -6.62 16.64
CA PHE A 110 -10.69 -6.60 15.84
C PHE A 110 -10.19 -8.02 15.51
N GLU A 111 -10.18 -8.91 16.50
CA GLU A 111 -9.83 -10.32 16.30
C GLU A 111 -10.76 -11.02 15.29
N GLY A 112 -12.06 -10.70 15.33
CA GLY A 112 -13.06 -11.23 14.39
C GLY A 112 -12.91 -10.68 12.97
N LEU A 113 -12.46 -9.43 12.82
CA LEU A 113 -12.17 -8.84 11.51
C LEU A 113 -10.91 -9.44 10.88
N LEU A 114 -9.89 -9.72 11.70
CA LEU A 114 -8.68 -10.42 11.28
C LEU A 114 -8.98 -11.86 10.87
N ALA A 115 -9.80 -12.59 11.64
CA ALA A 115 -10.16 -13.98 11.34
C ALA A 115 -10.92 -14.13 10.01
N ASN A 116 -11.74 -13.13 9.64
CA ASN A 116 -12.54 -13.14 8.43
C ASN A 116 -11.86 -12.49 7.21
N ASP A 117 -10.57 -12.12 7.31
CA ASP A 117 -9.78 -11.46 6.25
C ASP A 117 -10.49 -10.24 5.62
N LYS A 118 -11.24 -9.48 6.43
CA LYS A 118 -11.98 -8.29 5.95
C LYS A 118 -11.05 -7.08 5.81
N LYS A 119 -10.19 -7.12 4.79
CA LYS A 119 -9.14 -6.11 4.53
C LYS A 119 -9.67 -4.68 4.39
N ASP A 120 -10.83 -4.51 3.75
CA ASP A 120 -11.43 -3.18 3.55
C ASP A 120 -11.90 -2.54 4.86
N ASP A 121 -12.49 -3.33 5.76
CA ASP A 121 -12.98 -2.84 7.04
C ASP A 121 -11.81 -2.54 8.00
N LEU A 122 -10.76 -3.36 7.96
CA LEU A 122 -9.51 -3.08 8.67
C LEU A 122 -8.85 -1.79 8.16
N ARG A 123 -8.88 -1.54 6.84
CA ARG A 123 -8.37 -0.29 6.26
C ARG A 123 -9.16 0.93 6.72
N ARG A 124 -10.50 0.82 6.79
CA ARG A 124 -11.36 1.88 7.34
C ARG A 124 -11.04 2.12 8.80
N LEU A 125 -10.97 1.06 9.61
CA LEU A 125 -10.63 1.16 11.03
C LEU A 125 -9.27 1.84 11.24
N TYR A 126 -8.26 1.47 10.44
CA TYR A 126 -6.95 2.10 10.48
C TYR A 126 -7.00 3.57 10.06
N THR A 127 -7.71 3.89 8.97
CA THR A 127 -7.81 5.26 8.46
C THR A 127 -8.54 6.18 9.43
N LEU A 128 -9.59 5.68 10.09
CA LEU A 128 -10.38 6.42 11.06
C LEU A 128 -9.67 6.56 12.43
N SER A 129 -8.81 5.60 12.78
CA SER A 129 -8.00 5.69 14.00
C SER A 129 -6.69 6.47 13.80
N LEU A 130 -6.37 6.87 12.57
CA LEU A 130 -5.20 7.68 12.25
C LEU A 130 -5.33 9.07 12.89
N GLY A 131 -4.51 9.32 13.91
CA GLY A 131 -4.55 10.56 14.70
C GLY A 131 -4.82 10.33 16.19
N THR A 132 -5.22 9.12 16.60
CA THR A 132 -5.32 8.73 18.00
C THR A 132 -4.13 7.83 18.37
N PRO A 133 -3.09 8.35 19.07
CA PRO A 133 -1.89 7.57 19.38
C PRO A 133 -2.17 6.36 20.27
N ASP A 134 -3.20 6.44 21.10
CA ASP A 134 -3.64 5.35 21.97
C ASP A 134 -4.17 4.15 21.15
N ALA A 135 -4.94 4.43 20.09
CA ALA A 135 -5.49 3.41 19.22
C ALA A 135 -4.40 2.65 18.46
N GLU A 136 -3.38 3.35 17.97
CA GLU A 136 -2.25 2.74 17.24
C GLU A 136 -1.47 1.74 18.10
N LEU A 137 -1.16 2.12 19.35
CA LEU A 137 -0.46 1.24 20.29
C LEU A 137 -1.28 0.00 20.63
N HIS A 138 -2.58 0.16 20.84
CA HIS A 138 -3.48 -0.95 21.17
C HIS A 138 -3.67 -1.90 19.99
N PHE A 139 -3.98 -1.40 18.79
CA PHE A 139 -4.19 -2.26 17.62
C PHE A 139 -2.93 -3.01 17.19
N THR A 140 -1.74 -2.40 17.31
CA THR A 140 -0.47 -3.08 17.05
C THR A 140 -0.20 -4.19 18.07
N THR A 141 -0.51 -3.95 19.36
CA THR A 141 -0.38 -4.96 20.42
C THR A 141 -1.37 -6.12 20.23
N ASP A 142 -2.63 -5.80 19.91
CA ASP A 142 -3.69 -6.79 19.68
C ASP A 142 -3.40 -7.60 18.40
N LEU A 143 -2.90 -6.98 17.33
CA LEU A 143 -2.43 -7.68 16.12
C LEU A 143 -1.29 -8.64 16.44
N LYS A 144 -0.28 -8.17 17.17
CA LYS A 144 0.87 -9.00 17.59
C LYS A 144 0.38 -10.23 18.36
N LYS A 145 -0.50 -10.03 19.35
CA LYS A 145 -1.06 -11.10 20.17
C LYS A 145 -1.84 -12.11 19.32
N TYR A 146 -2.69 -11.62 18.41
CA TYR A 146 -3.47 -12.47 17.52
C TYR A 146 -2.57 -13.33 16.62
N ILE A 147 -1.56 -12.73 15.99
CA ILE A 147 -0.62 -13.45 15.12
C ILE A 147 0.16 -14.50 15.91
N SER A 148 0.65 -14.16 17.12
CA SER A 148 1.35 -15.10 17.99
C SER A 148 0.47 -16.29 18.37
N THR A 149 -0.78 -16.06 18.79
CA THR A 149 -1.73 -17.13 19.14
C THR A 149 -2.11 -17.99 17.94
N TYR A 150 -2.47 -17.36 16.82
CA TYR A 150 -2.83 -18.06 15.58
C TYR A 150 -1.67 -18.89 15.03
N GLY A 151 -0.46 -18.33 15.04
CA GLY A 151 0.76 -19.00 14.60
C GLY A 151 1.08 -20.22 15.46
N VAL A 152 1.02 -20.09 16.79
CA VAL A 152 1.24 -21.21 17.72
C VAL A 152 0.17 -22.28 17.57
N GLU A 153 -1.10 -21.91 17.42
CA GLU A 153 -2.19 -22.87 17.23
C GLU A 153 -2.04 -23.67 15.92
N LYS A 154 -1.74 -22.99 14.80
CA LYS A 154 -1.47 -23.65 13.52
C LYS A 154 -0.26 -24.56 13.57
N ILE A 155 0.80 -24.14 14.27
CA ILE A 155 2.02 -24.94 14.43
C ILE A 155 1.77 -26.17 15.31
N ASN A 156 1.03 -26.03 16.41
CA ASN A 156 0.67 -27.14 17.29
C ASN A 156 -0.25 -28.14 16.59
N GLY A 157 -1.21 -27.66 15.79
CA GLY A 157 -2.06 -28.55 14.98
C GLY A 157 -1.29 -29.34 13.91
N ILE A 158 -0.14 -28.82 13.45
CA ILE A 158 0.76 -29.50 12.52
C ILE A 158 1.82 -30.33 13.26
N ALA A 159 2.05 -30.10 14.56
CA ALA A 159 3.11 -30.75 15.33
C ALA A 159 2.92 -32.28 15.46
N ASP A 160 1.67 -32.76 15.45
CA ASP A 160 1.35 -34.19 15.44
C ASP A 160 1.64 -34.86 14.09
N ASP A 161 1.48 -34.14 12.97
CA ASP A 161 1.81 -34.59 11.61
C ASP A 161 3.28 -34.29 11.21
N ALA A 162 3.97 -33.41 11.96
CA ALA A 162 5.32 -32.93 11.67
C ALA A 162 6.45 -33.89 12.10
N LYS A 163 6.15 -35.17 12.29
CA LYS A 163 7.19 -36.20 12.39
C LYS A 163 7.87 -36.47 11.03
N ASP A 164 7.16 -36.28 9.91
CA ASP A 164 7.63 -36.75 8.60
C ASP A 164 8.11 -35.68 7.61
N ASP A 165 7.71 -34.39 7.70
CA ASP A 165 8.15 -33.41 6.69
C ASP A 165 8.42 -31.97 7.19
N PRO A 166 9.70 -31.63 7.47
CA PRO A 166 10.11 -30.27 7.85
C PRO A 166 9.77 -29.19 6.80
N LYS A 167 9.52 -29.58 5.54
CA LYS A 167 9.09 -28.65 4.49
C LYS A 167 7.65 -28.16 4.68
N MET A 168 6.76 -28.99 5.23
CA MET A 168 5.37 -28.63 5.48
C MET A 168 5.26 -27.57 6.57
N TYR A 169 6.02 -27.73 7.65
CA TYR A 169 6.13 -26.75 8.73
C TYR A 169 6.56 -25.37 8.20
N LEU A 170 7.63 -25.37 7.40
CA LEU A 170 8.22 -24.14 6.90
C LEU A 170 7.34 -23.45 5.85
N THR A 171 6.76 -24.22 4.92
CA THR A 171 5.82 -23.70 3.92
C THR A 171 4.59 -23.09 4.60
N SER A 172 4.12 -23.68 5.70
CA SER A 172 2.99 -23.14 6.48
C SER A 172 3.34 -21.81 7.14
N ILE A 173 4.53 -21.68 7.75
CA ILE A 173 4.97 -20.39 8.35
C ILE A 173 5.07 -19.29 7.29
N ILE A 174 5.59 -19.62 6.10
CA ILE A 174 5.73 -18.65 5.01
C ILE A 174 4.37 -18.25 4.45
N GLN A 175 3.43 -19.18 4.35
CA GLN A 175 2.06 -18.87 3.96
C GLN A 175 1.41 -17.91 4.96
N ILE A 176 1.58 -18.16 6.27
CA ILE A 176 1.07 -17.28 7.32
C ILE A 176 1.75 -15.91 7.26
N TYR A 177 3.07 -15.86 7.06
CA TYR A 177 3.82 -14.62 6.89
C TYR A 177 3.33 -13.82 5.68
N ASN A 178 3.17 -14.46 4.53
CA ASN A 178 2.68 -13.80 3.31
C ASN A 178 1.23 -13.33 3.46
N GLN A 179 0.38 -14.09 4.16
CA GLN A 179 -1.00 -13.72 4.42
C GLN A 179 -1.06 -12.44 5.26
N PHE A 180 -0.39 -12.41 6.42
CA PHE A 180 -0.39 -11.22 7.28
C PHE A 180 0.39 -10.05 6.67
N THR A 181 1.45 -10.30 5.89
CA THR A 181 2.13 -9.26 5.11
C THR A 181 1.19 -8.63 4.08
N SER A 182 0.38 -9.43 3.39
CA SER A 182 -0.66 -8.91 2.48
C SER A 182 -1.69 -8.05 3.20
N VAL A 183 -2.12 -8.46 4.41
CA VAL A 183 -3.03 -7.67 5.25
C VAL A 183 -2.37 -6.34 5.67
N VAL A 184 -1.11 -6.35 6.09
CA VAL A 184 -0.39 -5.12 6.49
C VAL A 184 -0.19 -4.16 5.32
N GLN A 185 0.14 -4.68 4.14
CA GLN A 185 0.28 -3.86 2.93
C GLN A 185 -1.06 -3.27 2.46
N THR A 186 -2.14 -4.07 2.48
CA THR A 186 -3.43 -3.66 1.91
C THR A 186 -4.25 -2.82 2.89
N SER A 187 -4.28 -3.21 4.16
CA SER A 187 -5.14 -2.63 5.19
C SER A 187 -4.46 -1.50 5.96
N PHE A 188 -3.17 -1.66 6.29
CA PHE A 188 -2.42 -0.72 7.14
C PHE A 188 -1.44 0.16 6.35
N LYS A 189 -1.59 0.23 5.01
CA LYS A 189 -0.75 1.05 4.11
C LYS A 189 0.77 0.86 4.31
N ASN A 190 1.19 -0.33 4.75
CA ASN A 190 2.58 -0.65 5.07
C ASN A 190 3.20 0.28 6.15
N ASP A 191 2.42 0.60 7.18
CA ASP A 191 2.88 1.39 8.32
C ASP A 191 4.00 0.68 9.10
N LYS A 192 5.02 1.44 9.49
CA LYS A 192 6.21 0.94 10.18
C LYS A 192 5.87 0.26 11.49
N ALA A 193 4.95 0.82 12.28
CA ALA A 193 4.56 0.26 13.57
C ALA A 193 3.94 -1.14 13.42
N TYR A 194 3.12 -1.34 12.39
CA TYR A 194 2.46 -2.62 12.11
C TYR A 194 3.43 -3.65 11.51
N VAL A 195 4.38 -3.22 10.67
CA VAL A 195 5.46 -4.08 10.17
C VAL A 195 6.38 -4.54 11.33
N GLU A 196 6.75 -3.64 12.23
CA GLU A 196 7.53 -4.01 13.41
C GLU A 196 6.78 -4.95 14.36
N ALA A 197 5.47 -4.73 14.54
CA ALA A 197 4.62 -5.61 15.34
C ALA A 197 4.53 -7.02 14.73
N LEU A 198 4.40 -7.10 13.40
CA LEU A 198 4.44 -8.34 12.63
C LEU A 198 5.77 -9.08 12.87
N ASP A 199 6.90 -8.41 12.68
CA ASP A 199 8.23 -9.01 12.85
C ASP A 199 8.45 -9.52 14.29
N LYS A 200 8.03 -8.75 15.29
CA LYS A 200 8.10 -9.15 16.71
C LYS A 200 7.20 -10.36 17.00
N ALA A 201 6.00 -10.44 16.41
CA ALA A 201 5.11 -11.60 16.55
C ALA A 201 5.74 -12.86 15.95
N PHE A 202 6.32 -12.75 14.74
CA PHE A 202 7.00 -13.88 14.11
C PHE A 202 8.25 -14.34 14.87
N GLN A 203 9.01 -13.41 15.46
CA GLN A 203 10.09 -13.77 16.37
C GLN A 203 9.58 -14.56 17.57
N GLU A 204 8.46 -14.18 18.18
CA GLU A 204 7.85 -14.94 19.29
C GLU A 204 7.39 -16.33 18.86
N ILE A 205 6.79 -16.47 17.67
CA ILE A 205 6.39 -17.78 17.12
C ILE A 205 7.61 -18.68 16.93
N ILE A 206 8.69 -18.15 16.33
CA ILE A 206 9.93 -18.90 16.10
C ILE A 206 10.59 -19.29 17.43
N ASN A 207 10.66 -18.36 18.39
CA ASN A 207 11.26 -18.60 19.70
C ASN A 207 10.44 -19.56 20.57
N ALA A 208 9.10 -19.50 20.50
CA ALA A 208 8.23 -20.45 21.18
C ALA A 208 8.43 -21.87 20.65
N ASN A 209 8.69 -22.01 19.35
CA ASN A 209 8.93 -23.31 18.71
C ASN A 209 10.33 -23.89 18.99
N ASP A 210 11.34 -23.05 19.28
CA ASP A 210 12.69 -23.51 19.65
C ASP A 210 12.70 -24.31 20.97
N ARG A 211 11.69 -24.08 21.84
CA ARG A 211 11.48 -24.87 23.08
C ARG A 211 11.17 -26.35 22.81
N HIS A 212 10.71 -26.70 21.61
CA HIS A 212 10.45 -28.08 21.19
C HIS A 212 11.67 -28.79 20.58
N GLY A 213 12.87 -28.22 20.67
CA GLY A 213 14.12 -28.87 20.27
C GLY A 213 14.31 -29.07 18.77
N LYS A 214 13.40 -28.54 17.93
CA LYS A 214 13.51 -28.58 16.48
C LYS A 214 14.12 -27.27 16.00
N LYS A 215 15.46 -27.22 15.92
CA LYS A 215 16.33 -26.54 14.94
C LYS A 215 15.63 -25.55 13.96
N THR A 216 14.84 -24.61 14.47
CA THR A 216 13.98 -23.74 13.64
C THR A 216 14.87 -22.74 12.92
N HIS A 217 15.91 -22.28 13.61
CA HIS A 217 17.02 -21.50 13.05
C HIS A 217 17.74 -22.21 11.89
N GLU A 218 17.99 -23.53 11.95
CA GLU A 218 18.59 -24.28 10.83
C GLU A 218 17.63 -24.52 9.67
N LEU A 219 16.33 -24.71 9.94
CA LEU A 219 15.31 -24.90 8.91
C LEU A 219 15.04 -23.59 8.16
N VAL A 220 14.94 -22.48 8.89
CA VAL A 220 14.85 -21.12 8.35
C VAL A 220 16.13 -20.79 7.59
N ALA A 221 17.33 -21.10 8.11
CA ALA A 221 18.59 -20.88 7.38
C ALA A 221 18.70 -21.74 6.10
N LYS A 222 18.32 -23.03 6.14
CA LYS A 222 18.30 -23.88 4.94
C LYS A 222 17.30 -23.40 3.90
N TYR A 223 16.20 -22.79 4.31
CA TYR A 223 15.23 -22.22 3.40
C TYR A 223 15.58 -20.82 2.96
N ALA A 224 16.20 -19.99 3.79
CA ALA A 224 16.87 -18.78 3.35
C ALA A 224 17.92 -19.14 2.31
N ASP A 225 18.69 -20.21 2.48
CA ASP A 225 19.61 -20.71 1.45
C ASP A 225 18.88 -21.25 0.21
N THR A 226 17.71 -21.89 0.37
CA THR A 226 16.92 -22.43 -0.75
C THR A 226 16.18 -21.34 -1.51
N ILE A 227 15.70 -20.31 -0.81
CA ILE A 227 15.13 -19.08 -1.34
C ILE A 227 16.25 -18.27 -1.93
N LEU A 228 17.35 -17.95 -1.27
CA LEU A 228 18.52 -17.31 -1.87
C LEU A 228 19.06 -18.08 -3.08
N LYS A 229 18.98 -19.42 -3.13
CA LYS A 229 19.27 -20.19 -4.35
C LYS A 229 18.17 -20.11 -5.42
N LYS A 230 16.89 -20.01 -5.04
CA LYS A 230 15.75 -19.76 -5.94
C LYS A 230 15.64 -18.28 -6.34
N THR A 231 16.15 -17.36 -5.55
CA THR A 231 16.18 -15.91 -5.68
C THR A 231 17.46 -15.52 -6.41
N ASN A 232 18.56 -16.28 -6.30
CA ASN A 232 19.58 -16.32 -7.34
C ASN A 232 19.04 -16.84 -8.69
N ARG A 233 17.80 -17.34 -8.74
CA ARG A 233 17.07 -17.58 -9.99
C ARG A 233 15.91 -16.59 -10.24
N ILE A 234 15.53 -15.72 -9.28
CA ILE A 234 14.31 -14.89 -9.36
C ILE A 234 14.52 -13.41 -8.95
N GLY A 235 15.37 -13.10 -7.98
CA GLY A 235 15.62 -11.74 -7.47
C GLY A 235 16.82 -11.06 -8.12
N ASP A 236 16.57 -10.49 -9.31
CA ASP A 236 17.08 -9.16 -9.73
C ASP A 236 16.43 -8.66 -11.05
N SER A 237 15.36 -9.31 -11.53
CA SER A 237 15.14 -9.42 -12.98
C SER A 237 14.04 -8.59 -13.64
N CYS A 238 13.33 -7.71 -12.92
CA CYS A 238 12.41 -6.79 -13.61
C CYS A 238 13.04 -5.40 -13.71
N GLU A 239 13.15 -4.64 -12.62
CA GLU A 239 13.61 -3.25 -12.74
C GLU A 239 15.12 -3.10 -12.95
N LEU A 240 15.93 -3.97 -12.35
CA LEU A 240 17.39 -3.95 -12.50
C LEU A 240 17.82 -4.53 -13.85
N ASP A 241 17.21 -5.65 -14.29
CA ASP A 241 17.44 -6.20 -15.62
C ASP A 241 16.88 -5.29 -16.73
N ASP A 242 15.74 -4.62 -16.57
CA ASP A 242 15.25 -3.65 -17.56
C ASP A 242 16.21 -2.46 -17.71
N ASN A 243 16.75 -1.98 -16.59
CA ASN A 243 17.77 -0.92 -16.59
C ASN A 243 19.10 -1.40 -17.20
N ILE A 244 19.53 -2.62 -16.89
CA ILE A 244 20.75 -3.22 -17.44
C ILE A 244 20.59 -3.50 -18.94
N GLU A 245 19.43 -3.97 -19.38
CA GLU A 245 19.14 -4.23 -20.79
C GLU A 245 19.02 -2.93 -21.57
N SER A 246 18.38 -1.90 -20.98
CA SER A 246 18.38 -0.54 -21.53
C SER A 246 19.79 0.02 -21.69
N VAL A 247 20.67 -0.19 -20.70
CA VAL A 247 22.09 0.23 -20.77
C VAL A 247 22.85 -0.56 -21.85
N LYS A 248 22.57 -1.86 -22.01
CA LYS A 248 23.15 -2.67 -23.11
C LYS A 248 22.69 -2.17 -24.48
N GLU A 249 21.39 -1.87 -24.64
CA GLU A 249 20.83 -1.33 -25.88
C GLU A 249 21.44 0.04 -26.23
N LEU A 250 21.54 0.97 -25.26
CA LEU A 250 22.21 2.26 -25.45
C LEU A 250 23.70 2.11 -25.83
N ASN A 251 24.39 1.12 -25.26
CA ASN A 251 25.78 0.83 -25.61
C ASN A 251 25.90 0.25 -27.03
N LEU A 252 24.98 -0.62 -27.45
CA LEU A 252 24.92 -1.13 -28.82
C LEU A 252 24.69 0.01 -29.82
N GLU A 253 23.75 0.91 -29.55
CA GLU A 253 23.51 2.10 -30.37
C GLU A 253 24.78 2.93 -30.55
N ALA A 254 25.49 3.23 -29.46
CA ALA A 254 26.73 4.02 -29.50
C ALA A 254 27.84 3.33 -30.32
N ILE A 255 27.98 2.01 -30.19
CA ILE A 255 28.96 1.22 -30.97
C ILE A 255 28.61 1.24 -32.45
N ILE A 256 27.33 1.02 -32.81
CA ILE A 256 26.86 1.04 -34.20
C ILE A 256 27.14 2.42 -34.82
N VAL A 257 26.79 3.50 -34.12
CA VAL A 257 27.07 4.88 -34.59
C VAL A 257 28.56 5.08 -34.78
N ARG A 258 29.42 4.59 -33.87
CA ARG A 258 30.88 4.74 -33.98
C ARG A 258 31.45 4.00 -35.20
N ILE A 259 30.99 2.79 -35.47
CA ILE A 259 31.43 2.01 -36.65
C ILE A 259 30.90 2.66 -37.94
N MET A 260 29.61 3.03 -37.98
CA MET A 260 28.98 3.67 -39.14
C MET A 260 29.58 5.03 -39.47
N LYS A 261 29.92 5.83 -38.45
CA LYS A 261 30.60 7.12 -38.63
C LYS A 261 31.98 6.96 -39.28
N ALA A 262 32.71 5.90 -38.94
CA ALA A 262 34.03 5.60 -39.50
C ALA A 262 33.96 5.06 -40.93
N ARG A 263 32.98 4.20 -41.25
CA ARG A 263 32.88 3.53 -42.56
C ARG A 263 32.00 4.24 -43.58
N LYS A 264 31.12 5.16 -43.14
CA LYS A 264 30.12 5.91 -43.93
C LYS A 264 29.04 5.06 -44.59
N GLU A 265 29.38 3.92 -45.15
CA GLU A 265 28.45 2.94 -45.73
C GLU A 265 28.85 1.51 -45.36
N MET A 266 27.88 0.64 -45.09
CA MET A 266 28.17 -0.74 -44.69
C MET A 266 26.99 -1.68 -44.93
N ARG A 267 27.28 -2.92 -45.34
CA ARG A 267 26.27 -3.99 -45.50
C ARG A 267 25.86 -4.58 -44.16
N HIS A 268 24.60 -5.03 -44.05
CA HIS A 268 24.01 -5.54 -42.82
C HIS A 268 24.84 -6.65 -42.15
N GLN A 269 25.21 -7.69 -42.91
CA GLN A 269 26.00 -8.82 -42.38
C GLN A 269 27.33 -8.37 -41.78
N GLN A 270 27.98 -7.39 -42.43
CA GLN A 270 29.26 -6.87 -41.99
C GLN A 270 29.13 -5.98 -40.75
N LEU A 271 28.09 -5.14 -40.70
CA LEU A 271 27.77 -4.34 -39.51
C LEU A 271 27.49 -5.22 -38.29
N VAL A 272 26.67 -6.28 -38.45
CA VAL A 272 26.37 -7.22 -37.36
C VAL A 272 27.65 -7.93 -36.90
N SER A 273 28.50 -8.39 -37.83
CA SER A 273 29.77 -9.05 -37.49
C SER A 273 30.72 -8.14 -36.72
N ASP A 274 30.88 -6.89 -37.16
CA ASP A 274 31.77 -5.92 -36.52
C ASP A 274 31.26 -5.53 -35.11
N VAL A 275 29.96 -5.34 -34.94
CA VAL A 275 29.34 -5.05 -33.63
C VAL A 275 29.56 -6.23 -32.68
N VAL A 276 29.30 -7.46 -33.12
CA VAL A 276 29.57 -8.66 -32.32
C VAL A 276 31.04 -8.74 -31.94
N GLY A 277 31.96 -8.46 -32.86
CA GLY A 277 33.41 -8.47 -32.60
C GLY A 277 33.84 -7.50 -31.51
N VAL A 278 33.27 -6.29 -31.50
CA VAL A 278 33.56 -5.25 -30.48
C VAL A 278 32.96 -5.63 -29.12
N VAL A 279 31.73 -6.13 -29.11
CA VAL A 279 30.94 -6.37 -27.89
C VAL A 279 31.32 -7.67 -27.19
N LYS A 280 31.82 -8.67 -27.93
CA LYS A 280 32.15 -10.02 -27.42
C LYS A 280 33.07 -10.04 -26.19
N LYS A 281 33.91 -9.01 -26.00
CA LYS A 281 34.79 -8.89 -24.82
C LYS A 281 34.06 -8.45 -23.54
N ARG A 282 32.88 -7.83 -23.67
CA ARG A 282 32.11 -7.25 -22.56
C ARG A 282 30.88 -8.10 -22.24
N PHE A 283 30.14 -8.56 -23.25
CA PHE A 283 29.01 -9.47 -23.11
C PHE A 283 28.75 -10.22 -24.43
N LYS A 284 27.90 -11.25 -24.39
CA LYS A 284 27.47 -11.98 -25.59
C LYS A 284 26.15 -11.36 -26.10
N PRO A 285 26.17 -10.51 -27.14
CA PRO A 285 24.95 -9.86 -27.62
C PRO A 285 24.07 -10.86 -28.37
N GLU A 286 22.76 -10.78 -28.20
CA GLU A 286 21.81 -11.43 -29.09
C GLU A 286 21.63 -10.63 -30.38
N ILE A 287 21.51 -11.33 -31.51
CA ILE A 287 21.34 -10.70 -32.83
C ILE A 287 20.03 -9.89 -32.89
N SER A 288 19.01 -10.31 -32.13
CA SER A 288 17.74 -9.59 -31.95
C SER A 288 17.96 -8.15 -31.47
N HIS A 289 18.82 -7.94 -30.46
CA HIS A 289 19.05 -6.62 -29.86
C HIS A 289 19.85 -5.71 -30.79
N ILE A 290 20.77 -6.26 -31.57
CA ILE A 290 21.51 -5.51 -32.60
C ILE A 290 20.54 -5.02 -33.69
N LYS A 291 19.62 -5.87 -34.16
CA LYS A 291 18.62 -5.48 -35.16
C LYS A 291 17.70 -4.37 -34.64
N ARG A 292 17.18 -4.52 -33.42
CA ARG A 292 16.35 -3.49 -32.77
C ARG A 292 17.09 -2.15 -32.66
N SER A 293 18.35 -2.17 -32.24
CA SER A 293 19.19 -0.97 -32.16
C SER A 293 19.41 -0.30 -33.52
N ILE A 294 19.57 -1.09 -34.60
CA ILE A 294 19.67 -0.55 -35.97
C ILE A 294 18.36 0.16 -36.36
N ASP A 295 17.20 -0.45 -36.10
CA ASP A 295 15.91 0.14 -36.45
C ASP A 295 15.67 1.45 -35.68
N VAL A 296 15.99 1.48 -34.38
CA VAL A 296 15.94 2.71 -33.57
C VAL A 296 16.88 3.79 -34.10
N LEU A 297 18.08 3.44 -34.57
CA LEU A 297 19.01 4.40 -35.17
C LEU A 297 18.57 4.91 -36.55
N ILE A 298 17.76 4.13 -37.28
CA ILE A 298 17.10 4.59 -38.50
C ILE A 298 16.01 5.60 -38.16
N GLU A 299 15.18 5.32 -37.16
CA GLU A 299 14.13 6.23 -36.67
C GLU A 299 14.70 7.54 -36.13
N LYS A 300 15.79 7.46 -35.35
CA LYS A 300 16.55 8.62 -34.84
C LYS A 300 17.31 9.38 -35.93
N GLY A 301 17.34 8.89 -37.17
CA GLY A 301 17.95 9.56 -38.32
C GLY A 301 19.48 9.51 -38.39
N TYR A 302 20.14 8.64 -37.61
CA TYR A 302 21.60 8.48 -37.65
C TYR A 302 22.07 7.66 -38.86
N ILE A 303 21.23 6.73 -39.33
CA ILE A 303 21.51 5.85 -40.47
C ILE A 303 20.26 5.70 -41.34
N LYS A 304 20.44 5.35 -42.61
CA LYS A 304 19.33 5.10 -43.54
C LYS A 304 19.64 3.91 -44.46
N ARG A 305 18.60 3.14 -44.79
CA ARG A 305 18.68 2.08 -45.79
C ARG A 305 18.72 2.68 -47.20
N ASP A 306 19.57 2.14 -48.06
CA ASP A 306 19.59 2.54 -49.46
C ASP A 306 18.25 2.22 -50.14
N ALA A 307 17.84 3.05 -51.11
CA ALA A 307 16.57 2.91 -51.80
C ALA A 307 16.51 1.65 -52.70
N ASN A 308 17.67 1.21 -53.19
CA ASN A 308 17.79 0.09 -54.13
C ASN A 308 18.30 -1.17 -53.43
N GLU A 309 19.19 -1.04 -52.44
CA GLU A 309 19.76 -2.16 -51.69
C GLU A 309 19.34 -2.15 -50.22
N ARG A 310 18.35 -3.00 -49.86
CA ARG A 310 17.84 -3.10 -48.48
C ARG A 310 18.88 -3.52 -47.43
N ASP A 311 19.95 -4.16 -47.86
CA ASP A 311 21.06 -4.62 -47.01
C ASP A 311 22.17 -3.57 -46.84
N LEU A 312 22.09 -2.42 -47.50
CA LEU A 312 23.09 -1.37 -47.42
C LEU A 312 22.61 -0.22 -46.51
N TYR A 313 23.40 0.10 -45.50
CA TYR A 313 23.17 1.24 -44.61
C TYR A 313 24.13 2.37 -44.93
N LYS A 314 23.63 3.60 -44.91
CA LYS A 314 24.38 4.85 -45.06
C LYS A 314 24.27 5.68 -43.78
N TYR A 315 25.38 6.24 -43.31
CA TYR A 315 25.40 7.14 -42.15
C TYR A 315 24.98 8.56 -42.56
N LEU A 316 24.10 9.18 -41.78
CA LEU A 316 23.46 10.47 -42.12
C LEU A 316 23.89 11.66 -41.26
N ALA A 317 24.61 11.44 -40.16
CA ALA A 317 24.97 12.47 -39.18
C ALA A 317 26.41 13.01 -39.33
#